data_AF-A0A1F8F9Q8-F1
#
_entry.id   AF-A0A1F8F9Q8-F1
#
_cell.length_a   1.000
_cell.length_b   1.000
_cell.length_c   1.000
_cell.angle_alpha   90.00
_cell.angle_beta   90.00
_cell.angle_gamma   90.00
#
_symmetry.space_group_name_H-M   'P 1'
#
loop_
_entity.id
_entity.type
_entity.pdbx_description
1 polymer ?
#
loop_
_entity_poly.entity_id
_entity_poly.type
_entity_poly.pdbx_seq_one_letter_code
_entity_poly.pdbx_strand_id
1 'polypeptide(L)'
;MVLKNMARTPKSNRAVKPIRPNEVGKLRENGIPDAAFEAFNELITKNFTGSSAIIKTKDVVKLMIEKGLNQNDIYDNGWLDVENVYRAAGWNVVYDKPGYNEAYDAYFEFKRRSRAD
;
A
#
# COMPACT_ATOMS: atom_id res chain seq x y z
N MET A 1 13.51 -51.36 -9.36
CA MET A 1 12.99 -50.91 -8.04
C MET A 1 13.98 -49.87 -7.53
N VAL A 2 13.66 -48.61 -7.23
CA VAL A 2 12.51 -48.06 -6.49
C VAL A 2 12.21 -46.64 -7.01
N LEU A 3 10.93 -46.33 -7.23
CA LEU A 3 10.42 -45.00 -7.60
C LEU A 3 10.53 -44.03 -6.40
N LYS A 4 11.20 -42.88 -6.57
CA LYS A 4 11.15 -41.78 -5.59
C LYS A 4 9.85 -40.98 -5.80
N ASN A 5 8.89 -41.19 -4.92
CA ASN A 5 7.67 -40.38 -4.84
C ASN A 5 8.01 -38.95 -4.38
N MET A 6 7.84 -37.96 -5.26
CA MET A 6 7.74 -36.56 -4.88
C MET A 6 6.45 -36.35 -4.08
N ALA A 7 6.57 -35.96 -2.81
CA ALA A 7 5.43 -35.52 -2.01
C ALA A 7 4.85 -34.25 -2.61
N ARG A 8 3.71 -34.38 -3.29
CA ARG A 8 2.85 -33.24 -3.65
C ARG A 8 2.21 -32.74 -2.36
N THR A 9 2.61 -31.55 -1.91
CA THR A 9 1.97 -30.83 -0.80
C THR A 9 0.48 -30.69 -1.11
N PRO A 10 -0.45 -31.03 -0.18
CA PRO A 10 -1.87 -30.92 -0.45
C PRO A 10 -2.23 -29.43 -0.63
N LYS A 11 -2.70 -29.08 -1.83
CA LYS A 11 -3.32 -27.79 -2.13
C LYS A 11 -4.56 -27.70 -1.24
N SER A 12 -4.53 -26.86 -0.22
CA SER A 12 -5.65 -26.64 0.71
C SER A 12 -6.91 -26.30 -0.09
N ASN A 13 -7.84 -27.25 -0.22
CA ASN A 13 -9.14 -27.05 -0.84
C ASN A 13 -10.07 -26.32 0.15
N ARG A 14 -9.81 -25.02 0.36
CA ARG A 14 -10.73 -24.16 1.10
C ARG A 14 -11.88 -23.76 0.16
N ALA A 15 -13.09 -24.18 0.50
CA ALA A 15 -14.30 -23.68 -0.14
C ALA A 15 -14.34 -22.15 0.02
N VAL A 16 -14.26 -21.42 -1.09
CA VAL A 16 -14.29 -19.96 -1.11
C VAL A 16 -15.72 -19.51 -0.80
N LYS A 17 -15.89 -18.66 0.20
CA LYS A 17 -17.18 -18.07 0.58
C LYS A 17 -17.27 -16.64 0.05
N PRO A 18 -18.48 -16.12 -0.21
CA PRO A 18 -18.66 -14.69 -0.47
C PRO A 18 -18.08 -13.86 0.68
N ILE A 19 -17.39 -12.78 0.32
CA ILE A 19 -16.85 -11.83 1.30
C ILE A 19 -17.97 -10.91 1.79
N ARG A 20 -17.92 -10.54 3.06
CA ARG A 20 -18.80 -9.54 3.66
C ARG A 20 -18.28 -8.14 3.36
N PRO A 21 -19.15 -7.11 3.34
CA PRO A 21 -18.71 -5.73 3.12
C PRO A 21 -17.59 -5.26 4.07
N ASN A 22 -17.61 -5.70 5.33
CA ASN A 22 -16.59 -5.35 6.32
C ASN A 22 -15.26 -6.13 6.17
N GLU A 23 -15.21 -7.16 5.33
CA GLU A 23 -13.99 -7.89 5.00
C GLU A 23 -13.22 -7.23 3.84
N VAL A 24 -13.90 -6.42 3.02
CA VAL A 24 -13.32 -5.78 1.83
C VAL A 24 -12.07 -4.98 2.17
N GLY A 25 -12.12 -4.12 3.19
CA GLY A 25 -10.98 -3.29 3.58
C GLY A 25 -9.73 -4.13 3.89
N LYS A 26 -9.85 -5.10 4.80
CA LYS A 26 -8.74 -5.99 5.18
C LYS A 26 -8.19 -6.80 4.01
N LEU A 27 -9.08 -7.26 3.11
CA LEU A 27 -8.65 -8.02 1.93
C LEU A 27 -7.89 -7.14 0.94
N ARG A 28 -8.29 -5.87 0.77
CA ARG A 28 -7.54 -4.91 -0.04
C ARG A 28 -6.18 -4.60 0.57
N GLU A 29 -6.14 -4.35 1.88
CA GLU A 29 -4.90 -4.09 2.62
C GLU A 29 -3.91 -5.26 2.50
N ASN A 30 -4.37 -6.51 2.60
CA ASN A 30 -3.56 -7.71 2.39
C ASN A 30 -3.09 -7.93 0.94
N GLY A 31 -3.70 -7.24 -0.02
CA GLY A 31 -3.36 -7.32 -1.44
C GLY A 31 -2.28 -6.33 -1.88
N ILE A 32 -1.86 -5.42 -1.00
CA ILE A 32 -0.81 -4.44 -1.26
C ILE A 32 0.56 -5.14 -1.16
N PRO A 33 1.40 -5.12 -2.20
CA PRO A 33 2.72 -5.76 -2.17
C PRO A 33 3.67 -5.08 -1.19
N ASP A 34 4.59 -5.85 -0.59
CA ASP A 34 5.62 -5.31 0.31
C ASP A 34 6.45 -4.17 -0.32
N ALA A 35 6.76 -4.29 -1.62
CA ALA A 35 7.47 -3.27 -2.38
C ALA A 35 6.75 -1.89 -2.39
N ALA A 36 5.42 -1.87 -2.26
CA ALA A 36 4.66 -0.63 -2.11
C ALA A 36 4.97 0.04 -0.77
N PHE A 37 4.90 -0.73 0.33
CA PHE A 37 5.21 -0.23 1.67
C PHE A 37 6.68 0.19 1.79
N GLU A 38 7.60 -0.54 1.18
CA GLU A 38 9.01 -0.15 1.10
C GLU A 38 9.18 1.22 0.42
N ALA A 39 8.52 1.46 -0.71
CA ALA A 39 8.59 2.73 -1.41
C ALA A 39 8.05 3.89 -0.55
N PHE A 40 6.91 3.70 0.10
CA PHE A 40 6.36 4.70 1.02
C PHE A 40 7.30 4.93 2.20
N ASN A 41 7.76 3.88 2.89
CA ASN A 41 8.62 3.99 4.06
C ASN A 41 9.95 4.71 3.76
N GLU A 42 10.54 4.44 2.59
CA GLU A 42 11.75 5.10 2.13
C GLU A 42 11.54 6.60 1.94
N LEU A 43 10.45 6.99 1.27
CA LEU A 43 10.10 8.40 1.03
C LEU A 43 9.65 9.13 2.30
N ILE A 44 8.92 8.46 3.20
CA ILE A 44 8.60 8.99 4.53
C ILE A 44 9.90 9.31 5.25
N THR A 45 10.82 8.34 5.34
CA THR A 45 12.09 8.50 6.07
C THR A 45 12.93 9.63 5.49
N LYS A 46 13.00 9.74 4.17
CA LYS A 46 13.76 10.78 3.47
C LYS A 46 13.17 12.18 3.67
N ASN A 47 11.84 12.30 3.69
CA ASN A 47 11.15 13.59 3.69
C ASN A 47 10.65 14.02 5.07
N PHE A 48 10.89 13.23 6.11
CA PHE A 48 10.38 13.52 7.45
C PHE A 48 11.11 14.70 8.10
N THR A 49 10.37 15.76 8.44
CA THR A 49 10.90 17.01 9.02
C THR A 49 10.69 17.10 10.54
N GLY A 50 10.52 15.97 11.21
CA GLY A 50 10.31 15.87 12.66
C GLY A 50 8.85 15.79 13.09
N SER A 51 7.92 16.27 12.26
CA SER A 51 6.47 16.19 12.53
C SER A 51 5.65 15.62 11.37
N SER A 52 6.09 15.85 10.13
CA SER A 52 5.43 15.33 8.93
C SER A 52 6.40 14.97 7.81
N ALA A 53 5.90 14.22 6.83
CA ALA A 53 6.53 13.97 5.53
C ALA A 53 5.49 14.18 4.42
N ILE A 54 5.90 14.87 3.34
CA ILE A 54 5.11 15.02 2.12
C ILE A 54 5.70 14.13 1.04
N ILE A 55 4.87 13.34 0.38
CA ILE A 55 5.26 12.37 -0.65
C ILE A 55 4.40 12.58 -1.88
N LYS A 56 5.01 13.01 -2.99
CA LYS A 56 4.27 13.14 -4.24
C LYS A 56 3.92 11.77 -4.80
N THR A 57 2.72 11.63 -5.34
CA THR A 57 2.23 10.38 -5.94
C THR A 57 3.16 9.88 -7.04
N LYS A 58 3.65 10.81 -7.88
CA LYS A 58 4.60 10.46 -8.96
C LYS A 58 5.92 9.89 -8.45
N ASP A 59 6.40 10.35 -7.30
CA ASP A 59 7.69 9.93 -6.74
C ASP A 59 7.56 8.54 -6.13
N VAL A 60 6.46 8.24 -5.43
CA VAL A 60 6.21 6.90 -4.89
C VAL A 60 5.93 5.89 -5.99
N VAL A 61 5.15 6.24 -7.02
CA VAL A 61 4.92 5.35 -8.17
C VAL A 61 6.21 5.03 -8.90
N LYS A 62 7.08 6.03 -9.10
CA LYS A 62 8.41 5.81 -9.68
C LYS A 62 9.22 4.81 -8.85
N LEU A 63 9.27 4.99 -7.54
CA LEU A 63 10.03 4.11 -6.65
C LEU A 63 9.42 2.70 -6.56
N MET A 64 8.10 2.56 -6.64
CA MET A 64 7.42 1.27 -6.74
C MET A 64 7.81 0.51 -8.02
N ILE A 65 7.93 1.22 -9.15
CA ILE A 65 8.39 0.64 -10.43
C ILE A 65 9.85 0.21 -10.33
N GLU A 66 10.72 1.03 -9.71
CA GLU A 66 12.12 0.69 -9.46
C GLU A 66 12.27 -0.55 -8.56
N LYS A 67 11.30 -0.81 -7.68
CA LYS A 67 11.20 -2.02 -6.85
C LYS A 67 10.54 -3.21 -7.55
N GLY A 68 10.27 -3.11 -8.86
CA GLY A 68 9.82 -4.21 -9.70
C GLY A 68 8.30 -4.34 -9.87
N LEU A 69 7.52 -3.34 -9.45
CA LEU A 69 6.07 -3.33 -9.68
C LEU A 69 5.73 -2.80 -11.07
N ASN A 70 4.70 -3.36 -11.69
CA ASN A 70 4.20 -2.87 -12.97
C ASN A 70 3.30 -1.64 -12.76
N GLN A 71 3.48 -0.57 -13.55
CA GLN A 71 2.71 0.65 -13.40
C GLN A 71 1.19 0.44 -13.51
N ASN A 72 0.72 -0.39 -14.44
CA ASN A 72 -0.71 -0.64 -14.59
C ASN A 72 -1.26 -1.35 -13.36
N ASP A 73 -0.56 -2.37 -12.86
CA ASP A 73 -0.96 -3.10 -11.66
C ASP A 73 -1.02 -2.20 -10.41
N ILE A 74 -0.16 -1.19 -10.31
CA ILE A 74 -0.19 -0.21 -9.20
C ILE A 74 -1.55 0.50 -9.12
N TYR A 75 -2.06 0.95 -10.27
CA TYR A 75 -3.33 1.67 -10.33
C TYR A 75 -4.53 0.72 -10.33
N ASP A 76 -4.50 -0.33 -11.13
CA ASP A 76 -5.62 -1.26 -11.34
C ASP A 76 -5.97 -2.02 -10.04
N ASN A 77 -4.97 -2.34 -9.22
CA ASN A 77 -5.17 -3.02 -7.95
C ASN A 77 -5.31 -2.05 -6.75
N GLY A 78 -5.17 -0.74 -6.97
CA GLY A 78 -5.25 0.27 -5.92
C GLY A 78 -4.16 0.14 -4.86
N TRP A 79 -2.92 -0.18 -5.27
CA TRP A 79 -1.79 -0.34 -4.34
C TRP A 79 -1.31 0.98 -3.71
N LEU A 80 -1.91 2.11 -4.09
CA LEU A 80 -1.70 3.42 -3.48
C LEU A 80 -2.66 3.71 -2.30
N ASP A 81 -3.69 2.87 -2.07
CA ASP A 81 -4.70 3.05 -1.01
C ASP A 81 -4.15 2.61 0.37
N VAL A 82 -3.05 3.23 0.79
CA VAL A 82 -2.26 2.83 1.97
C VAL A 82 -2.72 3.52 3.27
N GLU A 83 -3.62 4.50 3.19
CA GLU A 83 -3.90 5.40 4.30
C GLU A 83 -4.44 4.66 5.52
N ASN A 84 -5.32 3.68 5.32
CA ASN A 84 -5.88 2.90 6.44
C ASN A 84 -4.81 2.05 7.13
N VAL A 85 -3.88 1.46 6.36
CA VAL A 85 -2.77 0.65 6.91
C VAL A 85 -1.84 1.52 7.75
N TYR A 86 -1.43 2.68 7.23
CA TYR A 86 -0.56 3.59 7.96
C TYR A 86 -1.29 4.28 9.13
N ARG A 87 -2.59 4.57 9.00
CA ARG A 87 -3.41 5.00 10.14
C ARG A 87 -3.46 3.91 11.20
N ALA A 88 -3.65 2.64 10.87
CA ALA A 88 -3.59 1.56 11.86
C ALA A 88 -2.21 1.50 12.56
N ALA A 89 -1.13 1.85 11.86
CA ALA A 89 0.23 1.94 12.39
C ALA A 89 0.55 3.22 13.19
N GLY A 90 -0.43 4.10 13.42
CA GLY A 90 -0.26 5.29 14.27
C GLY A 90 0.06 6.59 13.52
N TRP A 91 -0.07 6.61 12.20
CA TRP A 91 0.01 7.84 11.42
C TRP A 91 -1.35 8.55 11.35
N ASN A 92 -1.31 9.86 11.11
CA ASN A 92 -2.38 10.59 10.46
C ASN A 92 -1.98 10.76 8.98
N VAL A 93 -2.80 10.27 8.05
CA VAL A 93 -2.49 10.27 6.62
C VAL A 93 -3.60 10.99 5.86
N VAL A 94 -3.21 11.97 5.06
CA VAL A 94 -4.09 12.73 4.16
C VAL A 94 -3.58 12.55 2.74
N TYR A 95 -4.49 12.26 1.82
CA TYR A 95 -4.22 12.30 0.38
C TYR A 95 -4.87 13.55 -0.21
N ASP A 96 -4.05 14.37 -0.84
CA ASP A 96 -4.45 15.64 -1.45
C ASP A 96 -4.21 15.58 -2.96
N LYS A 97 -5.20 16.01 -3.73
CA LYS A 97 -5.16 15.98 -5.19
C LYS A 97 -5.82 17.25 -5.74
N PRO A 98 -5.31 17.80 -6.86
CA PRO A 98 -5.83 19.04 -7.41
C PRO A 98 -7.32 18.92 -7.73
N GLY A 99 -8.07 19.97 -7.36
CA GLY A 99 -9.42 20.21 -7.87
C GLY A 99 -9.41 20.60 -9.35
N TYR A 100 -10.60 20.78 -9.92
CA TYR A 100 -10.78 21.07 -11.36
C TYR A 100 -9.99 22.29 -11.87
N ASN A 101 -9.72 23.28 -11.01
CA ASN A 101 -9.02 24.53 -11.37
C ASN A 101 -7.63 24.67 -10.73
N GLU A 102 -7.04 23.57 -10.23
CA GLU A 102 -5.75 23.59 -9.55
C GLU A 102 -4.67 22.85 -10.35
N ALA A 103 -3.43 23.33 -10.29
CA ALA A 103 -2.30 22.74 -11.00
C ALA A 103 -1.15 22.42 -10.02
N TYR A 104 -1.29 21.32 -9.30
CA TYR A 104 -0.20 20.73 -8.50
C TYR A 104 -0.23 19.20 -8.55
N ASP A 105 0.91 18.58 -8.23
CA ASP A 105 1.03 17.12 -8.16
C ASP A 105 0.27 16.60 -6.94
N ALA A 106 -0.59 15.60 -7.11
CA ALA A 106 -1.21 14.92 -5.96
C ALA A 106 -0.15 14.34 -5.01
N TYR A 107 -0.38 14.42 -3.70
CA TYR A 107 0.57 14.00 -2.69
C TYR A 107 -0.11 13.38 -1.47
N PHE A 108 0.66 12.60 -0.72
CA PHE A 108 0.32 12.11 0.59
C PHE A 108 1.05 12.94 1.64
N GLU A 109 0.34 13.37 2.68
CA GLU A 109 0.92 13.93 3.89
C GLU A 109 0.82 12.92 5.03
N PHE A 110 1.97 12.53 5.55
CA PHE A 110 2.10 11.67 6.72
C PHE A 110 2.46 12.53 7.93
N LYS A 111 1.61 12.56 8.94
CA LYS A 111 1.81 13.25 10.22
C LYS A 111 1.85 12.26 11.36
N ARG A 112 2.64 12.55 12.39
CA ARG A 112 2.50 11.85 13.68
C ARG A 112 1.08 12.06 14.20
N ARG A 113 0.42 10.98 14.64
CA ARG A 113 -0.85 11.11 15.36
C ARG A 113 -0.62 11.89 16.65
N SER A 114 -1.41 12.94 16.87
CA SER A 114 -1.34 13.67 18.13
C SER A 114 -2.08 12.88 19.21
N ARG A 115 -1.72 13.05 20.49
CA ARG A 115 -2.46 12.40 21.60
C ARG A 115 -3.89 12.94 21.78
N ALA A 116 -4.30 13.95 21.02
CA ALA A 116 -5.61 14.60 21.12
C ALA A 116 -6.63 14.09 20.08
N ASP A 117 -6.22 13.17 19.19
CA ASP A 117 -7.04 12.60 18.10
C ASP A 117 -7.58 11.19 18.44
#